data_AF-A0A3D4MF93-F1
#
_entry.id   AF-A0A3D4MF93-F1
#
_cell.length_a   1.000
_cell.length_b   1.000
_cell.length_c   1.000
_cell.angle_alpha   90.00
_cell.angle_beta   90.00
_cell.angle_gamma   90.00
#
_symmetry.space_group_name_H-M   'P 1'
#
loop_
_entity.id
_entity.type
_entity.pdbx_description
1 polymer ?
#
loop_
_entity_poly.entity_id
_entity_poly.type
_entity_poly.pdbx_seq_one_letter_code
_entity_poly.pdbx_strand_id
1 'polypeptide(L)'
;MAQRVSAETITEITSSPGFVPPGKLPTPPSREELIEQIRQSIENRIDKFTRLLSGPLSEEDQRRATESLERAKTHKQQFAQTIGEIPEGFKLVPVLYSKITQDQNAAVHEEYLSNVRSRFLKFIGENHADAARALGICEHGIARMQQGLDPSDKDGRPYDMNIDHIVERAGSGLWADSKEKDPDQKTEVEDKFRQNHFGNLILIPTKIHDFKNTLNGLQRIGDLQPGESKWILMLTPERSDSNPNFICPPQTPGSRWDVLAVRPKDPFSDIHHADFVVKQALDRLREFRANPVADKGLTAVEEIARRYKRDVVDMADDNIKGRRTLAKIFNDVIEHDEAARELEKLLRPVLKETAENLTGAFDQVAENLGGPKGGKLLHNFNGFYRSNALRTLREHVAKLPMAEAKQVADICKVIDVDMNVLMPPRPRETSSSANPHQRSPARPESGRNKFNGKSKRRGRNDNSQSAPGEGWQKNKGGKGKKRNGSRHRDW
;
A
#
# COMPACT_ATOMS: atom_id res chain seq x y z
N MET A 1 13.34 11.39 -24.75
CA MET A 1 13.24 10.39 -23.68
C MET A 1 12.45 11.02 -22.55
N ALA A 2 11.53 10.31 -21.90
CA ALA A 2 10.93 10.80 -20.67
C ALA A 2 12.04 11.00 -19.62
N GLN A 3 12.12 12.18 -19.02
CA GLN A 3 13.15 12.47 -18.01
C GLN A 3 12.87 11.63 -16.77
N ARG A 4 13.84 10.79 -16.39
CA ARG A 4 13.83 10.10 -15.08
C ARG A 4 13.87 11.15 -13.97
N VAL A 5 13.18 10.89 -12.86
CA VAL A 5 13.13 11.81 -11.73
C VAL A 5 14.45 11.73 -10.95
N SER A 6 15.15 12.85 -10.82
CA SER A 6 16.38 12.98 -10.04
C SER A 6 16.46 14.36 -9.37
N ALA A 7 17.49 14.58 -8.56
CA ALA A 7 17.77 15.87 -7.95
C ALA A 7 17.90 17.01 -8.99
N GLU A 8 18.36 16.70 -10.19
CA GLU A 8 18.56 17.65 -11.29
C GLU A 8 17.26 17.95 -12.06
N THR A 9 16.33 17.00 -12.15
CA THR A 9 15.14 17.11 -13.01
C THR A 9 13.85 17.37 -12.24
N ILE A 10 13.75 16.99 -10.96
CA ILE A 10 12.49 16.99 -10.23
C ILE A 10 11.85 18.39 -10.09
N THR A 11 12.66 19.43 -9.92
CA THR A 11 12.17 20.81 -9.79
C THR A 11 11.48 21.23 -11.09
N GLU A 12 12.10 20.96 -12.24
CA GLU A 12 11.54 21.25 -13.56
C GLU A 12 10.24 20.44 -13.77
N ILE A 13 10.29 19.13 -13.53
CA ILE A 13 9.15 18.23 -13.66
C ILE A 13 7.95 18.73 -12.85
N THR A 14 8.15 19.02 -11.56
CA THR A 14 7.06 19.41 -10.65
C THR A 14 6.59 20.86 -10.84
N SER A 15 7.40 21.69 -11.49
CA SER A 15 7.00 23.04 -11.91
C SER A 15 6.40 23.11 -13.31
N SER A 16 6.29 21.98 -14.02
CA SER A 16 5.78 21.97 -15.39
C SER A 16 4.25 22.09 -15.46
N PRO A 17 3.68 22.58 -16.58
CA PRO A 17 2.24 22.54 -16.81
C PRO A 17 1.65 21.12 -16.80
N GLY A 18 2.47 20.09 -17.01
CA GLY A 18 2.08 18.69 -16.89
C GLY A 18 1.92 18.20 -15.45
N PHE A 19 2.27 19.05 -14.47
CA PHE A 19 2.18 18.75 -13.04
C PHE A 19 1.19 19.66 -12.30
N VAL A 20 1.09 20.93 -12.69
CA VAL A 20 0.18 21.93 -12.09
C VAL A 20 -0.71 22.56 -13.17
N PRO A 21 -2.01 22.82 -12.90
CA PRO A 21 -2.90 23.49 -13.84
C PRO A 21 -2.32 24.83 -14.37
N PRO A 22 -2.61 25.20 -15.63
CA PRO A 22 -2.15 26.47 -16.20
C PRO A 22 -2.63 27.68 -15.37
N GLY A 23 -1.75 28.65 -15.14
CA GLY A 23 -2.13 29.97 -14.62
C GLY A 23 -1.41 30.45 -13.35
N LYS A 24 -0.61 29.60 -12.68
CA LYS A 24 0.30 29.99 -11.58
C LYS A 24 1.43 28.98 -11.46
N LEU A 25 2.44 29.06 -12.33
CA LEU A 25 3.71 28.37 -12.07
C LEU A 25 4.55 29.28 -11.19
N PRO A 26 4.63 29.05 -9.86
CA PRO A 26 5.53 29.83 -9.04
C PRO A 26 6.96 29.56 -9.48
N THR A 27 7.79 30.61 -9.60
CA THR A 27 9.23 30.44 -9.81
C THR A 27 9.78 29.54 -8.69
N PRO A 28 10.53 28.48 -9.02
CA PRO A 28 11.14 27.64 -8.00
C PRO A 28 12.06 28.50 -7.13
N PRO A 29 11.91 28.48 -5.78
CA PRO A 29 12.88 29.11 -4.91
C PRO A 29 14.21 28.37 -5.01
N SER A 30 15.31 29.04 -4.70
CA SER A 30 16.56 28.34 -4.44
C SER A 30 16.45 27.43 -3.21
N ARG A 31 17.35 26.47 -3.09
CA ARG A 31 17.45 25.59 -1.93
C ARG A 31 17.61 26.39 -0.65
N GLU A 32 18.50 27.39 -0.67
CA GLU A 32 18.86 28.21 0.48
C GLU A 32 17.69 29.10 0.92
N GLU A 33 16.98 29.72 -0.03
CA GLU A 33 15.76 30.48 0.24
C GLU A 33 14.70 29.59 0.90
N LEU A 34 14.49 28.38 0.38
CA LEU A 34 13.48 27.47 0.92
C LEU A 34 13.84 26.96 2.31
N ILE A 35 15.12 26.66 2.56
CA ILE A 35 15.61 26.32 3.89
C ILE A 35 15.30 27.45 4.87
N GLU A 36 15.57 28.70 4.50
CA GLU A 36 15.34 29.84 5.38
C GLU A 36 13.85 30.09 5.63
N GLN A 37 13.01 29.95 4.60
CA GLN A 37 11.55 30.01 4.76
C GLN A 37 11.02 28.96 5.74
N ILE A 38 11.55 27.73 5.68
CA ILE A 38 11.16 26.65 6.60
C ILE A 38 11.64 26.97 8.03
N ARG A 39 12.87 27.45 8.21
CA ARG A 39 13.38 27.90 9.53
C ARG A 39 12.47 28.98 10.12
N GLN A 40 12.21 30.05 9.36
CA GLN A 40 11.36 31.14 9.80
C GLN A 40 9.94 30.65 10.13
N SER A 41 9.38 29.72 9.35
CA SER A 41 8.07 29.11 9.64
C SER A 41 8.05 28.38 10.98
N ILE A 42 9.12 27.65 11.31
CA ILE A 42 9.26 26.97 12.60
C ILE A 42 9.42 27.99 13.74
N GLU A 43 10.25 29.02 13.56
CA GLU A 43 10.46 30.07 14.56
C GLU A 43 9.19 30.85 14.85
N ASN A 44 8.46 31.26 13.82
CA ASN A 44 7.16 31.94 13.97
C ASN A 44 6.16 31.11 14.79
N ARG A 45 6.23 29.78 14.73
CA ARG A 45 5.38 28.90 15.56
C ARG A 45 5.83 28.88 17.01
N ILE A 46 7.13 28.84 17.26
CA ILE A 46 7.71 28.92 18.60
C ILE A 46 7.26 30.24 19.24
N ASP A 47 7.40 31.36 18.52
CA ASP A 47 6.98 32.68 18.98
C ASP A 47 5.47 32.76 19.23
N LYS A 48 4.67 32.20 18.31
CA LYS A 48 3.21 32.15 18.46
C LYS A 48 2.80 31.44 19.75
N PHE A 49 3.34 30.26 20.03
CA PHE A 49 2.95 29.51 21.23
C PHE A 49 3.56 30.11 22.50
N THR A 50 4.74 30.71 22.43
CA THR A 50 5.34 31.45 23.55
C THR A 50 4.48 32.65 23.95
N ARG A 51 4.02 33.44 22.97
CA ARG A 51 3.09 34.56 23.21
C ARG A 51 1.75 34.07 23.74
N LEU A 52 1.21 32.98 23.18
CA LEU A 52 -0.05 32.40 23.65
C LEU A 52 0.02 32.00 25.13
N LEU A 53 1.12 31.37 25.54
CA LEU A 53 1.36 30.94 26.93
C LEU A 53 1.63 32.10 27.91
N SER A 54 1.94 33.29 27.40
CA SER A 54 2.10 34.49 28.25
C SER A 54 0.77 35.17 28.61
N GLY A 55 -0.32 34.81 27.93
CA GLY A 55 -1.65 35.33 28.19
C GLY A 55 -2.49 34.44 29.11
N PRO A 56 -3.66 34.91 29.57
CA PRO A 56 -4.60 34.08 30.33
C PRO A 56 -5.17 32.98 29.43
N LEU A 57 -5.01 31.72 29.84
CA LEU A 57 -5.54 30.54 29.18
C LEU A 57 -6.27 29.65 30.18
N SER A 58 -7.20 28.82 29.69
CA SER A 58 -7.69 27.69 30.46
C SER A 58 -6.57 26.67 30.69
N GLU A 59 -6.67 25.83 31.72
CA GLU A 59 -5.68 24.77 31.99
C GLU A 59 -5.51 23.82 30.79
N GLU A 60 -6.60 23.48 30.11
CA GLU A 60 -6.55 22.60 28.94
C GLU A 60 -5.84 23.25 27.75
N ASP A 61 -6.12 24.53 27.48
CA ASP A 61 -5.47 25.26 26.40
C ASP A 61 -4.00 25.52 26.71
N GLN A 62 -3.66 25.78 27.97
CA GLN A 62 -2.28 25.89 28.43
C GLN A 62 -1.51 24.60 28.19
N ARG A 63 -2.07 23.43 28.57
CA ARG A 63 -1.44 22.12 28.30
C ARG A 63 -1.20 21.91 26.81
N ARG A 64 -2.22 22.13 25.97
CA ARG A 64 -2.11 21.96 24.51
C ARG A 64 -1.10 22.92 23.88
N ALA A 65 -1.02 24.16 24.36
CA ALA A 65 -0.07 25.15 23.90
C ALA A 65 1.37 24.78 24.29
N THR A 66 1.60 24.32 25.53
CA THR A 66 2.90 23.81 25.99
C THR A 66 3.39 22.63 25.16
N GLU A 67 2.55 21.62 24.95
CA GLU A 67 2.89 20.49 24.08
C GLU A 67 3.25 20.94 22.65
N SER A 68 2.53 21.93 22.13
CA SER A 68 2.76 22.45 20.77
C SER A 68 4.04 23.27 20.66
N LEU A 69 4.41 24.01 21.72
CA LEU A 69 5.67 24.71 21.84
C LEU A 69 6.84 23.73 21.86
N GLU A 70 6.78 22.70 22.71
CA GLU A 70 7.84 21.69 22.82
C GLU A 70 8.01 20.90 21.52
N ARG A 71 6.90 20.55 20.84
CA ARG A 71 6.95 19.99 19.48
C ARG A 71 7.64 20.94 18.49
N ALA A 72 7.35 22.24 18.52
CA ALA A 72 7.96 23.20 17.61
C ALA A 72 9.48 23.37 17.85
N LYS A 73 9.92 23.39 19.12
CA LYS A 73 11.36 23.39 19.48
C LYS A 73 12.05 22.12 19.01
N THR A 74 11.43 20.97 19.20
CA THR A 74 11.94 19.67 18.71
C THR A 74 12.07 19.70 17.19
N HIS A 75 11.07 20.23 16.47
CA HIS A 75 11.10 20.38 15.02
C HIS A 75 12.24 21.28 14.56
N LYS A 76 12.57 22.36 15.29
CA LYS A 76 13.71 23.23 14.98
C LYS A 76 15.03 22.46 15.02
N GLN A 77 15.25 21.67 16.07
CA GLN A 77 16.45 20.83 16.23
C GLN A 77 16.52 19.76 15.13
N GLN A 78 15.41 19.05 14.89
CA GLN A 78 15.32 18.02 13.85
C GLN A 78 15.59 18.60 12.46
N PHE A 79 15.03 19.77 12.13
CA PHE A 79 15.26 20.39 10.84
C PHE A 79 16.74 20.78 10.64
N ALA A 80 17.37 21.37 11.67
CA ALA A 80 18.79 21.69 11.63
C ALA A 80 19.67 20.45 11.44
N GLN A 81 19.32 19.34 12.08
CA GLN A 81 20.00 18.06 11.87
C GLN A 81 19.79 17.54 10.43
N THR A 82 18.55 17.55 9.95
CA THR A 82 18.19 17.01 8.62
C THR A 82 18.93 17.68 7.48
N ILE A 83 19.11 19.01 7.53
CA ILE A 83 19.83 19.73 6.48
C ILE A 83 21.36 19.55 6.54
N GLY A 84 21.90 19.05 7.66
CA GLY A 84 23.33 18.80 7.85
C GLY A 84 23.76 17.35 7.62
N GLU A 85 22.84 16.39 7.62
CA GLU A 85 23.14 14.95 7.57
C GLU A 85 22.49 14.26 6.35
N ILE A 86 22.81 14.73 5.14
CA ILE A 86 22.25 14.18 3.90
C ILE A 86 22.92 12.83 3.57
N PRO A 87 22.15 11.75 3.35
CA PRO A 87 22.69 10.46 2.90
C PRO A 87 23.44 10.56 1.56
N GLU A 88 24.40 9.67 1.34
CA GLU A 88 25.17 9.65 0.10
C GLU A 88 24.29 9.35 -1.12
N GLY A 89 24.55 10.06 -2.22
CA GLY A 89 23.79 9.99 -3.46
C GLY A 89 22.42 10.67 -3.41
N PHE A 90 22.16 11.48 -2.38
CA PHE A 90 20.96 12.30 -2.29
C PHE A 90 21.31 13.78 -2.18
N LYS A 91 20.37 14.61 -2.62
CA LYS A 91 20.37 16.06 -2.43
C LYS A 91 19.05 16.51 -1.84
N LEU A 92 19.11 17.63 -1.13
CA LEU A 92 17.92 18.37 -0.72
C LEU A 92 17.59 19.39 -1.79
N VAL A 93 16.47 19.20 -2.48
CA VAL A 93 16.08 20.02 -3.63
C VAL A 93 14.65 20.58 -3.46
N PRO A 94 14.38 21.80 -3.97
CA PRO A 94 13.03 22.34 -4.04
C PRO A 94 12.13 21.48 -4.94
N VAL A 95 10.98 21.08 -4.43
CA VAL A 95 9.96 20.32 -5.16
C VAL A 95 8.61 20.99 -4.95
N LEU A 96 7.84 21.16 -6.02
CA LEU A 96 6.48 21.65 -5.89
C LEU A 96 5.59 20.47 -5.52
N TYR A 97 5.17 20.41 -4.27
CA TYR A 97 4.21 19.41 -3.80
C TYR A 97 2.81 19.90 -4.11
N SER A 98 2.06 19.16 -4.93
CA SER A 98 0.68 19.48 -5.30
C SER A 98 -0.27 18.41 -4.78
N LYS A 99 -1.07 18.76 -3.78
CA LYS A 99 -1.90 17.81 -3.05
C LYS A 99 -3.03 17.29 -3.94
N ILE A 100 -3.15 15.97 -4.04
CA ILE A 100 -4.25 15.31 -4.75
C ILE A 100 -5.34 14.84 -3.79
N THR A 101 -6.49 14.43 -4.33
CA THR A 101 -7.57 13.83 -3.54
C THR A 101 -7.19 12.45 -3.00
N GLN A 102 -7.91 11.99 -1.98
CA GLN A 102 -7.70 10.66 -1.41
C GLN A 102 -8.00 9.55 -2.43
N ASP A 103 -9.02 9.72 -3.26
CA ASP A 103 -9.44 8.73 -4.26
C ASP A 103 -8.39 8.59 -5.37
N GLN A 104 -7.85 9.70 -5.87
CA GLN A 104 -6.72 9.69 -6.81
C GLN A 104 -5.50 8.98 -6.21
N ASN A 105 -5.14 9.30 -4.95
CA ASN A 105 -4.03 8.64 -4.27
C ASN A 105 -4.27 7.13 -4.07
N ALA A 106 -5.52 6.74 -3.78
CA ALA A 106 -5.89 5.34 -3.65
C ALA A 106 -5.76 4.58 -4.98
N ALA A 107 -6.18 5.18 -6.10
CA ALA A 107 -6.05 4.58 -7.43
C ALA A 107 -4.57 4.37 -7.83
N VAL A 108 -3.72 5.37 -7.58
CA VAL A 108 -2.25 5.26 -7.81
C VAL A 108 -1.66 4.15 -6.95
N HIS A 109 -2.06 4.06 -5.68
CA HIS A 109 -1.57 3.04 -4.75
C HIS A 109 -2.05 1.63 -5.11
N GLU A 110 -3.29 1.47 -5.55
CA GLU A 110 -3.81 0.18 -6.01
C GLU A 110 -3.06 -0.32 -7.24
N GLU A 111 -2.81 0.54 -8.23
CA GLU A 111 -1.99 0.17 -9.40
C GLU A 111 -0.56 -0.20 -8.96
N TYR A 112 0.01 0.53 -8.00
CA TYR A 112 1.36 0.26 -7.48
C TYR A 112 1.48 -1.16 -6.89
N LEU A 113 0.57 -1.50 -5.97
CA LEU A 113 0.56 -2.80 -5.30
C LEU A 113 0.33 -3.93 -6.29
N SER A 114 -0.63 -3.73 -7.19
CA SER A 114 -1.04 -4.75 -8.14
C SER A 114 0.08 -5.03 -9.14
N ASN A 115 0.48 -4.02 -9.92
CA ASN A 115 1.15 -4.23 -11.22
C ASN A 115 2.56 -3.65 -11.31
N VAL A 116 3.05 -2.97 -10.27
CA VAL A 116 4.28 -2.16 -10.35
C VAL A 116 5.36 -2.69 -9.43
N ARG A 117 5.05 -2.93 -8.15
CA ARG A 117 6.04 -3.27 -7.12
C ARG A 117 6.92 -4.46 -7.51
N SER A 118 6.33 -5.61 -7.83
CA SER A 118 7.10 -6.81 -8.17
C SER A 118 7.90 -6.65 -9.45
N ARG A 119 7.35 -5.96 -10.45
CA ARG A 119 8.02 -5.72 -11.73
C ARG A 119 9.21 -4.79 -11.53
N PHE A 120 9.09 -3.82 -10.62
CA PHE A 120 10.22 -2.98 -10.21
C PHE A 120 11.30 -3.82 -9.53
N LEU A 121 10.95 -4.70 -8.58
CA LEU A 121 11.92 -5.60 -7.94
C LEU A 121 12.60 -6.52 -8.96
N LYS A 122 11.84 -7.10 -9.90
CA LYS A 122 12.37 -7.90 -11.01
C LYS A 122 13.32 -7.10 -11.88
N PHE A 123 12.92 -5.89 -12.26
CA PHE A 123 13.76 -4.97 -13.01
C PHE A 123 15.09 -4.67 -12.28
N ILE A 124 15.04 -4.44 -10.96
CA ILE A 124 16.25 -4.28 -10.14
C ILE A 124 17.12 -5.55 -10.18
N GLY A 125 16.53 -6.72 -9.92
CA GLY A 125 17.26 -7.99 -9.86
C GLY A 125 17.89 -8.41 -11.20
N GLU A 126 17.25 -8.04 -12.32
CA GLU A 126 17.71 -8.36 -13.67
C GLU A 126 18.74 -7.36 -14.21
N ASN A 127 18.60 -6.06 -13.90
CA ASN A 127 19.37 -4.99 -14.55
C ASN A 127 20.35 -4.26 -13.62
N HIS A 128 20.18 -4.40 -12.29
CA HIS A 128 20.91 -3.63 -11.28
C HIS A 128 21.46 -4.51 -10.14
N ALA A 129 21.75 -5.78 -10.43
CA ALA A 129 22.30 -6.73 -9.45
C ALA A 129 23.61 -6.24 -8.80
N ASP A 130 24.51 -5.61 -9.58
CA ASP A 130 25.77 -5.09 -9.05
C ASP A 130 25.57 -3.98 -8.01
N ALA A 131 24.61 -3.08 -8.25
CA ALA A 131 24.25 -2.04 -7.30
C ALA A 131 23.57 -2.64 -6.05
N ALA A 132 22.75 -3.68 -6.21
CA ALA A 132 22.15 -4.40 -5.08
C ALA A 132 23.23 -5.07 -4.20
N ARG A 133 24.25 -5.70 -4.82
CA ARG A 133 25.40 -6.26 -4.09
C ARG A 133 26.19 -5.18 -3.38
N ALA A 134 26.43 -4.05 -4.05
CA ALA A 134 27.16 -2.94 -3.46
C ALA A 134 26.45 -2.36 -2.21
N LEU A 135 25.12 -2.33 -2.21
CA LEU A 135 24.33 -1.96 -1.03
C LEU A 135 24.40 -3.01 0.09
N GLY A 136 24.78 -4.25 -0.22
CA GLY A 136 24.94 -5.35 0.74
C GLY A 136 23.87 -6.45 0.65
N ILE A 137 23.03 -6.44 -0.40
CA ILE A 137 22.05 -7.52 -0.64
C ILE A 137 22.81 -8.76 -1.14
N CYS A 138 22.60 -9.91 -0.49
CA CYS A 138 23.26 -11.15 -0.88
C CYS A 138 22.66 -11.77 -2.15
N GLU A 139 23.36 -12.74 -2.75
CA GLU A 139 22.89 -13.44 -3.95
C GLU A 139 21.51 -14.08 -3.80
N HIS A 140 21.17 -14.59 -2.61
CA HIS A 140 19.83 -15.11 -2.35
C HIS A 140 18.77 -14.01 -2.46
N GLY A 141 19.01 -12.84 -1.86
CA GLY A 141 18.13 -11.68 -1.96
C GLY A 141 18.00 -11.16 -3.40
N ILE A 142 19.08 -11.19 -4.18
CA ILE A 142 19.06 -10.80 -5.61
C ILE A 142 18.25 -11.80 -6.44
N ALA A 143 18.45 -13.11 -6.22
CA ALA A 143 17.67 -14.14 -6.89
C ALA A 143 16.16 -14.03 -6.59
N ARG A 144 15.80 -13.63 -5.37
CA ARG A 144 14.41 -13.32 -5.00
C ARG A 144 13.88 -12.09 -5.72
N MET A 145 14.67 -11.01 -5.80
CA MET A 145 14.28 -9.82 -6.56
C MET A 145 14.04 -10.15 -8.04
N GLN A 146 14.84 -11.03 -8.66
CA GLN A 146 14.61 -11.51 -10.04
C GLN A 146 13.25 -12.22 -10.22
N GLN A 147 12.67 -12.73 -9.15
CA GLN A 147 11.33 -13.33 -9.12
C GLN A 147 10.24 -12.30 -8.77
N GLY A 148 10.61 -11.03 -8.59
CA GLY A 148 9.72 -9.95 -8.18
C GLY A 148 9.36 -9.96 -6.69
N LEU A 149 10.14 -10.66 -5.86
CA LEU A 149 9.93 -10.78 -4.42
C LEU A 149 10.85 -9.85 -3.63
N ASP A 150 10.47 -9.54 -2.40
CA ASP A 150 11.30 -8.73 -1.51
C ASP A 150 12.63 -9.44 -1.22
N PRO A 151 13.77 -8.72 -1.22
CA PRO A 151 15.06 -9.31 -0.93
C PRO A 151 15.12 -9.79 0.52
N SER A 152 15.72 -10.95 0.73
CA SER A 152 15.99 -11.52 2.05
C SER A 152 17.43 -11.99 2.18
N ASP A 153 17.88 -12.14 3.42
CA ASP A 153 19.15 -12.80 3.70
C ASP A 153 19.07 -14.31 3.38
N LYS A 154 20.20 -15.00 3.54
CA LYS A 154 20.34 -16.45 3.29
C LYS A 154 19.45 -17.32 4.19
N ASP A 155 18.95 -16.78 5.31
CA ASP A 155 18.08 -17.47 6.25
C ASP A 155 16.60 -17.17 5.95
N GLY A 156 16.31 -16.50 4.83
CA GLY A 156 14.96 -16.13 4.41
C GLY A 156 14.38 -14.90 5.11
N ARG A 157 15.19 -14.13 5.85
CA ARG A 157 14.70 -12.94 6.57
C ARG A 157 14.74 -11.70 5.67
N PRO A 158 13.61 -10.98 5.49
CA PRO A 158 13.59 -9.82 4.63
C PRO A 158 14.55 -8.72 5.11
N TYR A 159 15.16 -8.00 4.18
CA TYR A 159 15.87 -6.77 4.51
C TYR A 159 14.88 -5.65 4.90
N ASP A 160 15.31 -4.75 5.77
CA ASP A 160 14.54 -3.59 6.20
C ASP A 160 14.63 -2.46 5.17
N MET A 161 13.87 -2.62 4.08
CA MET A 161 13.91 -1.77 2.90
C MET A 161 12.51 -1.42 2.42
N ASN A 162 12.42 -0.29 1.71
CA ASN A 162 11.21 0.21 1.06
C ASN A 162 11.48 0.56 -0.41
N ILE A 163 10.42 0.50 -1.22
CA ILE A 163 10.40 1.13 -2.54
C ILE A 163 9.70 2.46 -2.37
N ASP A 164 10.43 3.53 -2.56
CA ASP A 164 9.97 4.89 -2.35
C ASP A 164 9.57 5.55 -3.67
N HIS A 165 8.55 6.40 -3.60
CA HIS A 165 8.15 7.28 -4.69
C HIS A 165 8.88 8.62 -4.53
N ILE A 166 9.76 8.95 -5.49
CA ILE A 166 10.58 10.17 -5.42
C ILE A 166 9.68 11.42 -5.44
N VAL A 167 8.82 11.53 -6.46
CA VAL A 167 7.62 12.35 -6.40
C VAL A 167 6.56 11.58 -5.63
N GLU A 168 6.21 12.08 -4.46
CA GLU A 168 5.23 11.49 -3.54
C GLU A 168 3.88 11.24 -4.21
N ARG A 169 3.29 10.06 -3.97
CA ARG A 169 1.96 9.70 -4.51
C ARG A 169 0.90 10.74 -4.19
N ALA A 170 0.87 11.20 -2.93
CA ALA A 170 -0.14 12.15 -2.46
C ALA A 170 0.15 13.61 -2.85
N GLY A 171 1.29 13.89 -3.49
CA GLY A 171 1.81 15.22 -3.81
C GLY A 171 2.10 15.45 -5.27
N SER A 172 1.55 14.59 -6.13
CA SER A 172 1.94 14.45 -7.53
C SER A 172 1.19 15.35 -8.51
N GLY A 173 0.25 16.17 -8.03
CA GLY A 173 -0.58 17.01 -8.90
C GLY A 173 -1.23 16.24 -10.06
N LEU A 174 -1.12 16.80 -11.27
CA LEU A 174 -1.72 16.28 -12.50
C LEU A 174 -1.14 14.93 -12.97
N TRP A 175 -0.01 14.48 -12.42
CA TRP A 175 0.43 13.11 -12.68
C TRP A 175 -0.61 12.08 -12.21
N ALA A 176 -1.43 12.41 -11.21
CA ALA A 176 -2.43 11.48 -10.67
C ALA A 176 -3.61 11.22 -11.61
N ASP A 177 -3.71 12.01 -12.68
CA ASP A 177 -4.76 11.90 -13.69
C ASP A 177 -4.21 11.46 -15.05
N SER A 178 -2.90 11.21 -15.18
CA SER A 178 -2.26 10.84 -16.44
C SER A 178 -1.60 9.47 -16.37
N LYS A 179 -1.94 8.63 -17.34
CA LYS A 179 -1.28 7.35 -17.58
C LYS A 179 -0.53 7.38 -18.90
N GLU A 180 0.67 6.83 -18.89
CA GLU A 180 1.53 6.73 -20.07
C GLU A 180 2.40 5.46 -20.00
N LYS A 181 2.98 5.08 -21.14
CA LYS A 181 3.97 4.01 -21.20
C LYS A 181 5.20 4.36 -20.37
N ASP A 182 5.54 3.47 -19.46
CA ASP A 182 6.78 3.54 -18.69
C ASP A 182 7.98 3.22 -19.61
N PRO A 183 8.94 4.13 -19.81
CA PRO A 183 10.07 3.93 -20.71
C PRO A 183 11.03 2.81 -20.25
N ASP A 184 11.01 2.47 -18.96
CA ASP A 184 11.86 1.44 -18.37
C ASP A 184 11.17 0.06 -18.37
N GLN A 185 9.96 -0.05 -18.95
CA GLN A 185 9.25 -1.31 -19.12
C GLN A 185 9.12 -1.71 -20.60
N LYS A 186 8.88 -3.00 -20.85
CA LYS A 186 8.66 -3.52 -22.21
C LYS A 186 7.47 -2.81 -22.87
N THR A 187 7.55 -2.61 -24.18
CA THR A 187 6.55 -1.86 -24.99
C THR A 187 5.13 -2.43 -24.96
N GLU A 188 4.99 -3.70 -24.58
CA GLU A 188 3.74 -4.45 -24.49
C GLU A 188 3.00 -4.22 -23.17
N VAL A 189 3.61 -3.52 -22.21
CA VAL A 189 2.96 -3.18 -20.94
C VAL A 189 1.97 -2.03 -21.13
N GLU A 190 0.84 -2.13 -20.43
CA GLU A 190 -0.19 -1.10 -20.35
C GLU A 190 0.33 0.26 -19.84
N ASP A 191 -0.38 1.33 -20.20
CA ASP A 191 -0.11 2.65 -19.67
C ASP A 191 -0.34 2.68 -18.15
N LYS A 192 0.60 3.30 -17.42
CA LYS A 192 0.60 3.40 -15.96
C LYS A 192 0.58 4.84 -15.51
N PHE A 193 0.09 5.09 -14.31
CA PHE A 193 0.24 6.39 -13.67
C PHE A 193 1.73 6.78 -13.66
N ARG A 194 2.04 8.02 -14.02
CA ARG A 194 3.44 8.50 -14.11
C ARG A 194 4.21 8.34 -12.79
N GLN A 195 3.52 8.41 -11.65
CA GLN A 195 4.09 8.15 -10.33
C GLN A 195 4.63 6.73 -10.21
N ASN A 196 4.01 5.78 -10.90
CA ASN A 196 4.35 4.37 -10.86
C ASN A 196 5.34 3.97 -11.96
N HIS A 197 5.84 4.93 -12.75
CA HIS A 197 6.95 4.68 -13.66
C HIS A 197 8.22 4.39 -12.85
N PHE A 198 9.03 3.43 -13.28
CA PHE A 198 10.27 3.09 -12.56
C PHE A 198 11.22 4.29 -12.43
N GLY A 199 11.18 5.19 -13.41
CA GLY A 199 11.86 6.49 -13.36
C GLY A 199 11.53 7.36 -12.14
N ASN A 200 10.43 7.10 -11.42
CA ASN A 200 10.03 7.77 -10.18
C ASN A 200 10.19 6.89 -8.92
N LEU A 201 10.71 5.67 -9.06
CA LEU A 201 10.89 4.73 -7.96
C LEU A 201 12.37 4.56 -7.59
N ILE A 202 12.62 4.30 -6.31
CA ILE A 202 13.93 3.93 -5.79
C ILE A 202 13.80 2.93 -4.64
N LEU A 203 14.68 1.92 -4.63
CA LEU A 203 14.80 0.96 -3.54
C LEU A 203 15.76 1.53 -2.46
N ILE A 204 15.26 1.79 -1.25
CA ILE A 204 16.01 2.45 -0.17
C ILE A 204 15.87 1.73 1.18
N PRO A 205 16.88 1.76 2.07
CA PRO A 205 16.74 1.31 3.45
C PRO A 205 15.64 2.08 4.20
N THR A 206 14.87 1.39 5.06
CA THR A 206 13.76 1.98 5.81
C THR A 206 14.20 3.17 6.66
N LYS A 207 15.42 3.16 7.21
CA LYS A 207 15.93 4.29 8.01
C LYS A 207 16.07 5.58 7.20
N ILE A 208 16.46 5.49 5.92
CA ILE A 208 16.54 6.65 5.01
C ILE A 208 15.13 7.10 4.61
N HIS A 209 14.23 6.15 4.33
CA HIS A 209 12.82 6.43 4.07
C HIS A 209 12.13 7.16 5.24
N ASP A 210 12.34 6.71 6.48
CA ASP A 210 11.81 7.35 7.69
C ASP A 210 12.38 8.75 7.91
N PHE A 211 13.64 8.98 7.52
CA PHE A 211 14.28 10.29 7.54
C PHE A 211 13.63 11.25 6.53
N LYS A 212 13.38 10.80 5.29
CA LYS A 212 12.60 11.55 4.29
C LYS A 212 11.21 11.91 4.83
N ASN A 213 10.50 10.93 5.41
CA ASN A 213 9.17 11.14 6.00
C ASN A 213 9.18 12.15 7.16
N THR A 214 10.26 12.17 7.94
CA THR A 214 10.46 13.18 8.99
C THR A 214 10.57 14.58 8.38
N LEU A 215 11.40 14.75 7.34
CA LEU A 215 11.53 16.03 6.62
C LEU A 215 10.20 16.51 6.03
N ASN A 216 9.44 15.62 5.40
CA ASN A 216 8.09 15.91 4.89
C ASN A 216 7.15 16.37 6.01
N GLY A 217 7.18 15.69 7.16
CA GLY A 217 6.39 16.03 8.35
C GLY A 217 6.73 17.41 8.93
N LEU A 218 8.01 17.77 8.99
CA LEU A 218 8.46 19.09 9.48
C LEU A 218 7.87 20.24 8.66
N GLN A 219 7.66 20.02 7.36
CA GLN A 219 7.15 21.00 6.41
C GLN A 219 5.61 21.05 6.35
N ARG A 220 4.91 20.20 7.13
CA ARG A 220 3.45 20.20 7.30
C ARG A 220 2.66 20.04 6.00
N ILE A 221 3.16 19.23 5.06
CA ILE A 221 2.45 18.95 3.80
C ILE A 221 1.08 18.30 4.00
N GLY A 222 0.86 17.65 5.15
CA GLY A 222 -0.42 17.04 5.51
C GLY A 222 -1.55 18.05 5.80
N ASP A 223 -1.22 19.34 5.97
CA ASP A 223 -2.23 20.38 6.20
C ASP A 223 -2.84 20.92 4.89
N LEU A 224 -2.21 20.63 3.74
CA LEU A 224 -2.69 21.07 2.44
C LEU A 224 -4.03 20.42 2.09
N GLN A 225 -4.93 21.22 1.52
CA GLN A 225 -6.16 20.73 0.91
C GLN A 225 -5.89 20.23 -0.52
N PRO A 226 -6.69 19.27 -1.04
CA PRO A 226 -6.59 18.86 -2.43
C PRO A 226 -6.66 20.07 -3.39
N GLY A 227 -5.74 20.11 -4.36
CA GLY A 227 -5.55 21.21 -5.31
C GLY A 227 -4.57 22.29 -4.81
N GLU A 228 -4.23 22.35 -3.52
CA GLU A 228 -3.22 23.27 -3.02
C GLU A 228 -1.80 22.78 -3.36
N SER A 229 -0.92 23.73 -3.65
CA SER A 229 0.49 23.46 -3.95
C SER A 229 1.42 24.23 -3.02
N LYS A 230 2.55 23.64 -2.68
CA LYS A 230 3.56 24.23 -1.81
C LYS A 230 4.96 23.78 -2.23
N TRP A 231 5.90 24.72 -2.31
CA TRP A 231 7.32 24.39 -2.42
C TRP A 231 7.82 23.75 -1.13
N ILE A 232 8.42 22.57 -1.26
CA ILE A 232 9.00 21.81 -0.16
C ILE A 232 10.43 21.41 -0.51
N LEU A 233 11.24 21.21 0.52
CA LEU A 233 12.54 20.60 0.41
C LEU A 233 12.37 19.08 0.45
N MET A 234 12.73 18.40 -0.63
CA MET A 234 12.66 16.94 -0.74
C MET A 234 14.05 16.33 -0.71
N LEU A 235 14.19 15.17 -0.06
CA LEU A 235 15.35 14.32 -0.20
C LEU A 235 15.21 13.50 -1.49
N THR A 236 16.02 13.84 -2.49
CA THR A 236 15.89 13.31 -3.84
C THR A 236 17.19 12.65 -4.27
N PRO A 237 17.16 11.44 -4.87
CA PRO A 237 18.36 10.79 -5.36
C PRO A 237 18.96 11.57 -6.53
N GLU A 238 20.28 11.65 -6.56
CA GLU A 238 21.01 12.08 -7.75
C GLU A 238 20.86 11.00 -8.83
N ARG A 239 20.89 11.31 -10.13
CA ARG A 239 20.96 10.29 -11.19
C ARG A 239 21.93 10.73 -12.27
N SER A 240 22.67 9.78 -12.82
CA SER A 240 23.55 9.99 -13.97
C SER A 240 23.45 8.82 -14.94
N ASP A 241 23.98 8.98 -16.15
CA ASP A 241 24.06 7.89 -17.13
C ASP A 241 24.90 6.71 -16.62
N SER A 242 25.90 6.98 -15.77
CA SER A 242 26.75 5.97 -15.12
C SER A 242 26.16 5.39 -13.84
N ASN A 243 25.16 6.05 -13.24
CA ASN A 243 24.49 5.59 -12.05
C ASN A 243 22.99 5.96 -12.11
N PRO A 244 22.13 5.03 -12.57
CA PRO A 244 20.72 5.32 -12.72
C PRO A 244 19.99 5.45 -11.36
N ASN A 245 20.63 5.10 -10.24
CA ASN A 245 20.14 5.25 -8.87
C ASN A 245 18.67 4.80 -8.69
N PHE A 246 18.37 3.60 -9.19
CA PHE A 246 17.15 2.87 -8.81
C PHE A 246 17.31 2.14 -7.45
N ILE A 247 18.52 2.11 -6.91
CA ILE A 247 18.86 1.59 -5.59
C ILE A 247 19.66 2.67 -4.87
N CYS A 248 19.42 2.83 -3.57
CA CYS A 248 20.25 3.62 -2.67
C CYS A 248 21.73 3.19 -2.83
N PRO A 249 22.68 4.12 -3.03
CA PRO A 249 24.08 3.75 -3.04
C PRO A 249 24.54 3.27 -1.65
N PRO A 250 25.63 2.50 -1.58
CA PRO A 250 26.28 2.21 -0.31
C PRO A 250 26.60 3.51 0.43
N GLN A 251 26.51 3.48 1.75
CA GLN A 251 26.80 4.61 2.61
C GLN A 251 28.19 4.43 3.23
N THR A 252 28.88 5.53 3.58
CA THR A 252 30.18 5.46 4.26
C THR A 252 30.09 4.57 5.50
N PRO A 253 30.97 3.57 5.64
CA PRO A 253 30.99 2.68 6.79
C PRO A 253 31.03 3.42 8.13
N GLY A 254 30.16 3.02 9.06
CA GLY A 254 30.04 3.66 10.38
C GLY A 254 29.26 4.99 10.38
N SER A 255 28.80 5.46 9.22
CA SER A 255 27.80 6.53 9.18
C SER A 255 26.49 6.04 9.81
N ARG A 256 25.63 6.97 10.26
CA ARG A 256 24.29 6.60 10.74
C ARG A 256 23.41 5.98 9.65
N TRP A 257 23.80 6.09 8.38
CA TRP A 257 23.05 5.58 7.22
C TRP A 257 23.54 4.20 6.75
N ASP A 258 24.70 3.76 7.23
CA ASP A 258 25.30 2.44 6.98
C ASP A 258 24.57 1.33 7.75
N VAL A 259 23.31 1.08 7.37
CA VAL A 259 22.44 0.12 8.05
C VAL A 259 21.50 -0.57 7.07
N LEU A 260 22.05 -1.27 6.07
CA LEU A 260 21.26 -2.33 5.46
C LEU A 260 21.05 -3.42 6.52
N ALA A 261 19.95 -3.29 7.25
CA ALA A 261 19.58 -4.20 8.32
C ALA A 261 18.69 -5.30 7.77
N VAL A 262 18.85 -6.50 8.32
CA VAL A 262 17.83 -7.54 8.21
C VAL A 262 16.73 -7.24 9.23
N ARG A 263 15.47 -7.47 8.88
CA ARG A 263 14.36 -7.26 9.80
C ARG A 263 14.56 -8.07 11.09
N PRO A 264 14.33 -7.48 12.27
CA PRO A 264 14.44 -8.21 13.52
C PRO A 264 13.37 -9.32 13.57
N LYS A 265 13.72 -10.44 14.20
CA LYS A 265 12.75 -11.50 14.50
C LYS A 265 11.73 -10.97 15.52
N ASP A 266 10.51 -10.74 15.05
CA ASP A 266 9.39 -10.30 15.88
C ASP A 266 8.10 -10.96 15.38
N PRO A 267 7.49 -11.87 16.18
CA PRO A 267 6.30 -12.61 15.75
C PRO A 267 5.13 -11.72 15.32
N PHE A 268 5.00 -10.50 15.87
CA PHE A 268 3.98 -9.56 15.40
C PHE A 268 4.27 -9.06 13.98
N SER A 269 5.53 -8.72 13.71
CA SER A 269 5.99 -8.31 12.39
C SER A 269 5.88 -9.45 11.38
N ASP A 270 6.13 -10.69 11.79
CA ASP A 270 5.99 -11.88 10.93
C ASP A 270 4.52 -12.10 10.50
N ILE A 271 3.55 -11.92 11.41
CA ILE A 271 2.12 -11.96 11.08
C ILE A 271 1.76 -10.87 10.06
N HIS A 272 2.27 -9.66 10.24
CA HIS A 272 2.03 -8.55 9.31
C HIS A 272 2.67 -8.81 7.95
N HIS A 273 3.85 -9.41 7.91
CA HIS A 273 4.50 -9.79 6.66
C HIS A 273 3.74 -10.89 5.93
N ALA A 274 3.22 -11.90 6.65
CA ALA A 274 2.36 -12.93 6.05
C ALA A 274 1.10 -12.32 5.42
N ASP A 275 0.44 -11.37 6.07
CA ASP A 275 -0.70 -10.63 5.50
C ASP A 275 -0.34 -9.88 4.22
N PHE A 276 0.84 -9.26 4.20
CA PHE A 276 1.37 -8.58 3.02
C PHE A 276 1.64 -9.55 1.86
N VAL A 277 2.31 -10.67 2.10
CA VAL A 277 2.60 -11.69 1.07
C VAL A 277 1.30 -12.28 0.52
N VAL A 278 0.28 -12.53 1.35
CA VAL A 278 -1.05 -12.98 0.92
C VAL A 278 -1.71 -12.00 -0.04
N LYS A 279 -1.61 -10.69 0.24
CA LYS A 279 -2.13 -9.64 -0.66
C LYS A 279 -1.38 -9.62 -1.99
N GLN A 280 -0.06 -9.75 -1.96
CA GLN A 280 0.73 -9.87 -3.20
C GLN A 280 0.33 -11.10 -4.02
N ALA A 281 0.09 -12.24 -3.37
CA ALA A 281 -0.37 -13.46 -4.05
C ALA A 281 -1.73 -13.27 -4.72
N LEU A 282 -2.67 -12.58 -4.06
CA LEU A 282 -3.96 -12.22 -4.64
C LEU A 282 -3.82 -11.31 -5.86
N ASP A 283 -2.92 -10.33 -5.78
CA ASP A 283 -2.67 -9.40 -6.88
C ASP A 283 -2.09 -10.13 -8.10
N ARG A 284 -1.10 -11.01 -7.88
CA ARG A 284 -0.51 -11.85 -8.94
C ARG A 284 -1.54 -12.79 -9.55
N LEU A 285 -2.40 -13.36 -8.73
CA LEU A 285 -3.47 -14.22 -9.19
C LEU A 285 -4.50 -13.45 -10.03
N ARG A 286 -4.86 -12.23 -9.62
CA ARG A 286 -5.76 -11.36 -10.38
C ARG A 286 -5.17 -11.01 -11.74
N GLU A 287 -3.90 -10.64 -11.82
CA GLU A 287 -3.21 -10.42 -13.11
C GLU A 287 -3.19 -11.70 -13.96
N PHE A 288 -2.85 -12.82 -13.36
CA PHE A 288 -2.79 -14.11 -14.06
C PHE A 288 -4.15 -14.51 -14.62
N ARG A 289 -5.23 -14.35 -13.84
CA ARG A 289 -6.62 -14.61 -14.29
C ARG A 289 -7.14 -13.58 -15.29
N ALA A 290 -6.54 -12.39 -15.38
CA ALA A 290 -6.91 -11.41 -16.39
C ALA A 290 -6.37 -11.78 -17.79
N ASN A 291 -5.37 -12.67 -17.89
CA ASN A 291 -4.92 -13.21 -19.17
C ASN A 291 -5.98 -14.17 -19.75
N PRO A 292 -6.51 -13.93 -20.97
CA PRO A 292 -7.58 -14.75 -21.55
C PRO A 292 -7.23 -16.23 -21.75
N VAL A 293 -5.96 -16.54 -22.03
CA VAL A 293 -5.48 -17.93 -22.22
C VAL A 293 -5.44 -18.66 -20.87
N ALA A 294 -4.89 -18.00 -19.84
CA ALA A 294 -4.88 -18.53 -18.48
C ALA A 294 -6.30 -18.74 -17.94
N ASP A 295 -7.20 -17.77 -18.10
CA ASP A 295 -8.60 -17.88 -17.66
C ASP A 295 -9.34 -19.03 -18.35
N LYS A 296 -9.16 -19.20 -19.67
CA LYS A 296 -9.73 -20.32 -20.43
C LYS A 296 -9.18 -21.66 -19.93
N GLY A 297 -7.87 -21.75 -19.67
CA GLY A 297 -7.23 -22.93 -19.10
C GLY A 297 -7.79 -23.29 -17.72
N LEU A 298 -7.90 -22.29 -16.83
CA LEU A 298 -8.47 -22.46 -15.49
C LEU A 298 -9.93 -22.91 -15.56
N THR A 299 -10.75 -22.26 -16.40
CA THR A 299 -12.16 -22.64 -16.60
C THR A 299 -12.30 -24.09 -17.05
N ALA A 300 -11.43 -24.55 -17.95
CA ALA A 300 -11.45 -25.94 -18.44
C ALA A 300 -11.14 -26.95 -17.33
N VAL A 301 -10.12 -26.71 -16.50
CA VAL A 301 -9.80 -27.62 -15.37
C VAL A 301 -10.82 -27.53 -14.25
N GLU A 302 -11.38 -26.35 -13.97
CA GLU A 302 -12.47 -26.15 -13.01
C GLU A 302 -13.73 -26.94 -13.44
N GLU A 303 -14.07 -26.95 -14.73
CA GLU A 303 -15.20 -27.72 -15.23
C GLU A 303 -15.01 -29.23 -15.04
N ILE A 304 -13.79 -29.73 -15.25
CA ILE A 304 -13.46 -31.13 -15.04
C ILE A 304 -13.57 -31.47 -13.54
N ALA A 305 -12.93 -30.70 -12.66
CA ALA A 305 -12.95 -30.93 -11.22
C ALA A 305 -14.39 -30.91 -10.65
N ARG A 306 -15.23 -29.98 -11.16
CA ARG A 306 -16.66 -29.90 -10.82
C ARG A 306 -17.42 -31.20 -11.13
N ARG A 307 -17.12 -31.90 -12.23
CA ARG A 307 -17.75 -33.19 -12.56
C ARG A 307 -17.41 -34.29 -11.55
N TYR A 308 -16.25 -34.19 -10.89
CA TYR A 308 -15.80 -35.10 -9.83
C TYR A 308 -16.16 -34.60 -8.42
N LYS A 309 -16.81 -33.43 -8.27
CA LYS A 309 -17.16 -32.80 -6.99
C LYS A 309 -15.95 -32.63 -6.05
N ARG A 310 -14.80 -32.27 -6.62
CA ARG A 310 -13.55 -32.03 -5.91
C ARG A 310 -12.95 -30.71 -6.35
N ASP A 311 -12.05 -30.18 -5.52
CA ASP A 311 -11.29 -28.98 -5.85
C ASP A 311 -10.21 -29.29 -6.90
N VAL A 312 -9.88 -28.31 -7.73
CA VAL A 312 -8.85 -28.45 -8.78
C VAL A 312 -7.50 -28.78 -8.14
N VAL A 313 -7.19 -28.12 -7.02
CA VAL A 313 -5.92 -28.28 -6.30
C VAL A 313 -5.71 -29.71 -5.80
N ASP A 314 -6.78 -30.38 -5.37
CA ASP A 314 -6.73 -31.76 -4.87
C ASP A 314 -6.70 -32.78 -6.03
N MET A 315 -7.03 -32.36 -7.23
CA MET A 315 -7.03 -33.18 -8.46
C MET A 315 -5.87 -32.85 -9.40
N ALA A 316 -4.98 -31.93 -9.02
CA ALA A 316 -3.94 -31.39 -9.90
C ALA A 316 -3.08 -32.51 -10.54
N ASP A 317 -2.70 -33.50 -9.72
CA ASP A 317 -1.86 -34.63 -10.09
C ASP A 317 -2.63 -35.95 -10.32
N ASP A 318 -3.96 -35.92 -10.19
CA ASP A 318 -4.78 -37.11 -10.36
C ASP A 318 -4.82 -37.56 -11.82
N ASN A 319 -4.51 -38.84 -12.07
CA ASN A 319 -4.69 -39.45 -13.38
C ASN A 319 -6.18 -39.66 -13.66
N ILE A 320 -6.77 -38.76 -14.43
CA ILE A 320 -8.17 -38.85 -14.84
C ILE A 320 -8.30 -39.93 -15.91
N LYS A 321 -9.22 -40.89 -15.72
CA LYS A 321 -9.41 -42.03 -16.62
C LYS A 321 -9.58 -41.58 -18.08
N GLY A 322 -8.64 -41.99 -18.94
CA GLY A 322 -8.63 -41.63 -20.36
C GLY A 322 -8.18 -40.20 -20.68
N ARG A 323 -7.62 -39.47 -19.71
CA ARG A 323 -7.10 -38.10 -19.84
C ARG A 323 -5.74 -37.95 -19.15
N ARG A 324 -5.09 -36.82 -19.40
CA ARG A 324 -3.89 -36.35 -18.66
C ARG A 324 -4.33 -35.78 -17.29
N THR A 325 -3.38 -35.54 -16.39
CA THR A 325 -3.62 -34.83 -15.12
C THR A 325 -4.10 -33.40 -15.38
N LEU A 326 -4.80 -32.78 -14.42
CA LEU A 326 -5.28 -31.40 -14.58
C LEU A 326 -4.12 -30.41 -14.76
N ALA A 327 -3.03 -30.60 -14.01
CA ALA A 327 -1.82 -29.79 -14.15
C ALA A 327 -1.25 -29.86 -15.58
N LYS A 328 -1.22 -31.07 -16.17
CA LYS A 328 -0.71 -31.21 -17.55
C LYS A 328 -1.64 -30.58 -18.58
N ILE A 329 -2.96 -30.76 -18.44
CA ILE A 329 -3.95 -30.10 -19.33
C ILE A 329 -3.78 -28.58 -19.27
N PHE A 330 -3.59 -28.04 -18.08
CA PHE A 330 -3.43 -26.61 -17.88
C PHE A 330 -2.11 -26.09 -18.44
N ASN A 331 -0.99 -26.76 -18.16
CA ASN A 331 0.32 -26.37 -18.66
C ASN A 331 0.37 -26.42 -20.20
N ASP A 332 -0.24 -27.44 -20.82
CA ASP A 332 -0.35 -27.53 -22.28
C ASP A 332 -1.06 -26.28 -22.87
N VAL A 333 -2.03 -25.68 -22.16
CA VAL A 333 -2.73 -24.46 -22.59
C VAL A 333 -1.84 -23.22 -22.45
N ILE A 334 -1.11 -23.11 -21.34
CA ILE A 334 -0.25 -21.94 -21.05
C ILE A 334 1.03 -21.95 -21.88
N GLU A 335 1.58 -23.12 -22.20
CA GLU A 335 2.82 -23.24 -22.95
C GLU A 335 2.79 -22.54 -24.31
N HIS A 336 1.60 -22.30 -24.87
CA HIS A 336 1.42 -21.61 -26.16
C HIS A 336 1.29 -20.08 -26.06
N ASP A 337 1.24 -19.49 -24.87
CA ASP A 337 1.12 -18.04 -24.66
C ASP A 337 2.27 -17.49 -23.81
N GLU A 338 3.14 -16.66 -24.41
CA GLU A 338 4.32 -16.13 -23.72
C GLU A 338 3.95 -15.25 -22.52
N ALA A 339 2.92 -14.41 -22.66
CA ALA A 339 2.45 -13.54 -21.59
C ALA A 339 1.92 -14.34 -20.38
N ALA A 340 1.13 -15.39 -20.62
CA ALA A 340 0.63 -16.27 -19.57
C ALA A 340 1.77 -17.00 -18.86
N ARG A 341 2.80 -17.48 -19.59
CA ARG A 341 4.00 -18.09 -18.98
C ARG A 341 4.75 -17.11 -18.09
N GLU A 342 4.94 -15.86 -18.52
CA GLU A 342 5.62 -14.86 -17.71
C GLU A 342 4.83 -14.50 -16.45
N LEU A 343 3.50 -14.42 -16.53
CA LEU A 343 2.64 -14.21 -15.36
C LEU A 343 2.68 -15.42 -14.41
N GLU A 344 2.69 -16.65 -14.95
CA GLU A 344 2.82 -17.88 -14.18
C GLU A 344 4.16 -17.92 -13.40
N LYS A 345 5.27 -17.56 -14.06
CA LYS A 345 6.60 -17.47 -13.43
C LYS A 345 6.66 -16.48 -12.27
N LEU A 346 5.80 -15.46 -12.27
CA LEU A 346 5.66 -14.51 -11.16
C LEU A 346 4.70 -15.00 -10.07
N LEU A 347 3.68 -15.79 -10.43
CA LEU A 347 2.69 -16.31 -9.50
C LEU A 347 3.23 -17.46 -8.64
N ARG A 348 3.97 -18.41 -9.23
CA ARG A 348 4.46 -19.59 -8.50
C ARG A 348 5.34 -19.21 -7.29
N PRO A 349 6.35 -18.33 -7.40
CA PRO A 349 7.19 -17.96 -6.26
C PRO A 349 6.41 -17.32 -5.11
N VAL A 350 5.46 -16.43 -5.38
CA VAL A 350 4.68 -15.77 -4.32
C VAL A 350 3.71 -16.73 -3.62
N LEU A 351 3.16 -17.73 -4.31
CA LEU A 351 2.35 -18.77 -3.69
C LEU A 351 3.19 -19.65 -2.76
N LYS A 352 4.39 -20.03 -3.20
CA LYS A 352 5.34 -20.75 -2.35
C LYS A 352 5.73 -19.94 -1.11
N GLU A 353 6.04 -18.66 -1.30
CA GLU A 353 6.37 -17.76 -0.19
C GLU A 353 5.18 -17.57 0.77
N THR A 354 3.95 -17.56 0.24
CA THR A 354 2.74 -17.51 1.08
C THR A 354 2.64 -18.74 1.98
N ALA A 355 2.89 -19.93 1.43
CA ALA A 355 2.91 -21.17 2.21
C ALA A 355 3.97 -21.12 3.33
N GLU A 356 5.20 -20.71 3.00
CA GLU A 356 6.32 -20.60 3.94
C GLU A 356 6.02 -19.58 5.06
N ASN A 357 5.57 -18.37 4.71
CA ASN A 357 5.28 -17.32 5.69
C ASN A 357 4.05 -17.63 6.54
N LEU A 358 3.02 -18.26 5.97
CA LEU A 358 1.82 -18.65 6.73
C LEU A 358 2.17 -19.70 7.79
N THR A 359 2.98 -20.69 7.41
CA THR A 359 3.48 -21.73 8.34
C THR A 359 4.37 -21.11 9.41
N GLY A 360 5.38 -20.34 9.01
CA GLY A 360 6.31 -19.71 9.95
C GLY A 360 5.62 -18.77 10.94
N ALA A 361 4.66 -17.94 10.48
CA ALA A 361 3.89 -17.08 11.36
C ALA A 361 3.03 -17.88 12.35
N PHE A 362 2.45 -19.01 11.93
CA PHE A 362 1.67 -19.87 12.81
C PHE A 362 2.55 -20.59 13.85
N ASP A 363 3.69 -21.13 13.42
CA ASP A 363 4.66 -21.78 14.32
C ASP A 363 5.16 -20.82 15.40
N GLN A 364 5.47 -19.57 15.02
CA GLN A 364 5.84 -18.53 15.98
C GLN A 364 4.73 -18.21 16.99
N VAL A 365 3.46 -18.26 16.57
CA VAL A 365 2.33 -18.10 17.49
C VAL A 365 2.27 -19.29 18.44
N ALA A 366 2.35 -20.51 17.91
CA ALA A 366 2.29 -21.76 18.67
C ALA A 366 3.39 -21.84 19.75
N GLU A 367 4.64 -21.53 19.38
CA GLU A 367 5.79 -21.49 20.29
C GLU A 367 5.60 -20.49 21.45
N ASN A 368 4.83 -19.42 21.23
CA ASN A 368 4.64 -18.34 22.20
C ASN A 368 3.33 -18.42 22.99
N LEU A 369 2.47 -19.42 22.75
CA LEU A 369 1.13 -19.51 23.36
C LEU A 369 1.15 -19.49 24.91
N GLY A 370 2.14 -20.14 25.53
CA GLY A 370 2.30 -20.17 26.98
C GLY A 370 2.96 -18.92 27.59
N GLY A 371 3.43 -17.98 26.77
CA GLY A 371 4.16 -16.81 27.21
C GLY A 371 3.28 -15.58 27.50
N PRO A 372 3.86 -14.51 28.09
CA PRO A 372 3.13 -13.28 28.44
C PRO A 372 2.43 -12.59 27.26
N LYS A 373 2.89 -12.85 26.02
CA LYS A 373 2.34 -12.27 24.78
C LYS A 373 1.49 -13.26 23.98
N GLY A 374 1.39 -14.52 24.37
CA GLY A 374 0.78 -15.61 23.60
C GLY A 374 -0.67 -15.33 23.20
N GLY A 375 -1.52 -14.92 24.14
CA GLY A 375 -2.92 -14.58 23.86
C GLY A 375 -3.09 -13.43 22.86
N LYS A 376 -2.19 -12.43 22.89
CA LYS A 376 -2.22 -11.31 21.95
C LYS A 376 -1.74 -11.74 20.55
N LEU A 377 -0.70 -12.57 20.47
CA LEU A 377 -0.22 -13.15 19.21
C LEU A 377 -1.28 -14.01 18.55
N LEU A 378 -1.91 -14.92 19.31
CA LEU A 378 -3.01 -15.75 18.83
C LEU A 378 -4.19 -14.91 18.32
N HIS A 379 -4.56 -13.85 19.05
CA HIS A 379 -5.63 -12.95 18.60
C HIS A 379 -5.29 -12.25 17.29
N ASN A 380 -4.07 -11.73 17.15
CA ASN A 380 -3.62 -11.05 15.95
C ASN A 380 -3.54 -11.99 14.75
N PHE A 381 -2.95 -13.18 14.94
CA PHE A 381 -2.88 -14.20 13.91
C PHE A 381 -4.28 -14.65 13.50
N ASN A 382 -5.20 -14.88 14.45
CA ASN A 382 -6.59 -15.21 14.14
C ASN A 382 -7.29 -14.11 13.32
N GLY A 383 -7.03 -12.83 13.64
CA GLY A 383 -7.54 -11.69 12.88
C GLY A 383 -7.05 -11.67 11.43
N PHE A 384 -5.75 -11.92 11.23
CA PHE A 384 -5.15 -12.11 9.91
C PHE A 384 -5.71 -13.34 9.19
N TYR A 385 -5.71 -14.50 9.85
CA TYR A 385 -6.08 -15.79 9.26
C TYR A 385 -7.55 -15.84 8.83
N ARG A 386 -8.42 -15.13 9.55
CA ARG A 386 -9.85 -14.98 9.20
C ARG A 386 -10.14 -13.73 8.36
N SER A 387 -9.12 -13.03 7.90
CA SER A 387 -9.29 -11.84 7.06
C SER A 387 -9.96 -12.19 5.72
N ASN A 388 -10.57 -11.19 5.09
CA ASN A 388 -11.12 -11.36 3.74
C ASN A 388 -10.04 -11.73 2.73
N ALA A 389 -8.82 -11.17 2.86
CA ALA A 389 -7.72 -11.46 1.95
C ALA A 389 -7.34 -12.95 1.97
N LEU A 390 -7.07 -13.52 3.15
CA LEU A 390 -6.71 -14.94 3.21
C LEU A 390 -7.86 -15.85 2.79
N ARG A 391 -9.11 -15.52 3.13
CA ARG A 391 -10.28 -16.29 2.65
C ARG A 391 -10.39 -16.28 1.13
N THR A 392 -10.27 -15.11 0.51
CA THR A 392 -10.30 -14.97 -0.96
C THR A 392 -9.14 -15.75 -1.59
N LEU A 393 -7.93 -15.69 -1.00
CA LEU A 393 -6.79 -16.45 -1.51
C LEU A 393 -7.07 -17.95 -1.46
N ARG A 394 -7.58 -18.46 -0.33
CA ARG A 394 -7.96 -19.86 -0.15
C ARG A 394 -8.96 -20.35 -1.21
N GLU A 395 -10.00 -19.56 -1.48
CA GLU A 395 -10.99 -19.85 -2.51
C GLU A 395 -10.37 -19.93 -3.92
N HIS A 396 -9.37 -19.09 -4.19
CA HIS A 396 -8.70 -19.07 -5.48
C HIS A 396 -7.65 -20.17 -5.65
N VAL A 397 -6.82 -20.45 -4.64
CA VAL A 397 -5.80 -21.51 -4.72
C VAL A 397 -6.43 -22.89 -4.86
N ALA A 398 -7.62 -23.10 -4.28
CA ALA A 398 -8.40 -24.33 -4.49
C ALA A 398 -8.73 -24.62 -5.97
N LYS A 399 -8.70 -23.58 -6.80
CA LYS A 399 -9.01 -23.63 -8.23
C LYS A 399 -7.76 -23.65 -9.14
N LEU A 400 -6.56 -23.69 -8.57
CA LEU A 400 -5.32 -23.69 -9.33
C LEU A 400 -4.74 -25.11 -9.44
N PRO A 401 -4.34 -25.56 -10.64
CA PRO A 401 -3.67 -26.83 -10.83
C PRO A 401 -2.14 -26.69 -10.66
N MET A 402 -1.70 -26.12 -9.54
CA MET A 402 -0.29 -25.81 -9.24
C MET A 402 0.16 -26.45 -7.93
N ALA A 403 1.39 -26.95 -7.88
CA ALA A 403 1.96 -27.56 -6.68
C ALA A 403 2.07 -26.56 -5.52
N GLU A 404 2.43 -25.30 -5.81
CA GLU A 404 2.53 -24.23 -4.83
C GLU A 404 1.16 -23.85 -4.26
N ALA A 405 0.12 -23.85 -5.10
CA ALA A 405 -1.26 -23.65 -4.65
C ALA A 405 -1.72 -24.80 -3.72
N LYS A 406 -1.30 -26.03 -4.02
CA LYS A 406 -1.54 -27.19 -3.16
C LYS A 406 -0.87 -27.08 -1.80
N GLN A 407 0.37 -26.62 -1.75
CA GLN A 407 1.07 -26.35 -0.50
C GLN A 407 0.30 -25.35 0.37
N VAL A 408 -0.13 -24.22 -0.21
CA VAL A 408 -0.95 -23.22 0.52
C VAL A 408 -2.25 -23.84 1.04
N ALA A 409 -2.95 -24.61 0.20
CA ALA A 409 -4.21 -25.24 0.57
C ALA A 409 -4.04 -26.26 1.71
N ASP A 410 -3.00 -27.10 1.65
CA ASP A 410 -2.73 -28.11 2.67
C ASP A 410 -2.33 -27.48 4.01
N ILE A 411 -1.51 -26.41 3.99
CA ILE A 411 -1.17 -25.64 5.21
C ILE A 411 -2.42 -25.01 5.83
N CYS A 412 -3.30 -24.42 5.03
CA CYS A 412 -4.56 -23.88 5.55
C CYS A 412 -5.44 -24.97 6.18
N LYS A 413 -5.47 -26.19 5.63
CA LYS A 413 -6.21 -27.31 6.23
C LYS A 413 -5.66 -27.67 7.62
N VAL A 414 -4.32 -27.69 7.78
CA VAL A 414 -3.68 -27.93 9.08
C VAL A 414 -4.03 -26.82 10.08
N ILE A 415 -3.82 -25.56 9.70
CA ILE A 415 -4.07 -24.41 10.57
C ILE A 415 -5.56 -24.33 10.95
N ASP A 416 -6.50 -24.68 10.05
CA ASP A 416 -7.93 -24.72 10.38
C ASP A 416 -8.24 -25.66 11.54
N VAL A 417 -7.64 -26.85 11.57
CA VAL A 417 -7.84 -27.83 12.65
C VAL A 417 -7.40 -27.21 13.97
N ASP A 418 -6.19 -26.66 14.02
CA ASP A 418 -5.63 -26.11 15.25
C ASP A 418 -6.34 -24.83 15.68
N MET A 419 -6.66 -23.93 14.75
CA MET A 419 -7.38 -22.69 15.04
C MET A 419 -8.80 -22.93 15.54
N ASN A 420 -9.45 -24.02 15.14
CA ASN A 420 -10.75 -24.41 15.67
C ASN A 420 -10.66 -24.90 17.12
N VAL A 421 -9.52 -25.46 17.54
CA VAL A 421 -9.25 -25.83 18.93
C VAL A 421 -8.87 -24.61 19.76
N LEU A 422 -7.95 -23.78 19.26
CA LEU A 422 -7.39 -22.63 19.97
C LEU A 422 -8.37 -21.46 20.08
N MET A 423 -9.16 -21.21 19.03
CA MET A 423 -10.06 -20.06 18.91
C MET A 423 -11.38 -20.50 18.24
N PRO A 424 -12.21 -21.33 18.91
CA PRO A 424 -13.43 -21.86 18.33
C PRO A 424 -14.30 -20.72 17.79
N PRO A 425 -14.89 -20.87 16.58
CA PRO A 425 -15.80 -19.88 16.06
C PRO A 425 -16.91 -19.65 17.08
N ARG A 426 -17.15 -18.38 17.43
CA ARG A 426 -18.28 -18.05 18.31
C ARG A 426 -19.52 -18.65 17.66
N PRO A 427 -20.35 -19.40 18.40
CA PRO A 427 -21.61 -19.88 17.86
C PRO A 427 -22.31 -18.67 17.27
N ARG A 428 -22.65 -18.74 15.97
CA ARG A 428 -23.55 -17.75 15.38
C ARG A 428 -24.75 -17.76 16.30
N GLU A 429 -25.03 -16.65 16.98
CA GLU A 429 -26.34 -16.45 17.59
C GLU A 429 -27.32 -16.65 16.44
N THR A 430 -27.91 -17.84 16.39
CA THR A 430 -29.05 -18.10 15.56
C THR A 430 -30.04 -17.05 16.00
N SER A 431 -30.37 -16.13 15.10
CA SER A 431 -31.49 -15.22 15.26
C SER A 431 -32.76 -16.07 15.36
N SER A 432 -32.99 -16.65 16.54
CA SER A 432 -34.24 -17.23 16.95
C SER A 432 -35.17 -16.08 17.30
N SER A 433 -35.64 -15.38 16.27
CA SER A 433 -36.84 -14.55 16.34
C SER A 433 -37.64 -14.70 15.06
N ALA A 434 -37.96 -15.94 14.71
CA ALA A 434 -39.22 -16.23 14.06
C ALA A 434 -40.16 -16.72 15.17
N ASN A 435 -40.98 -15.82 15.71
CA ASN A 435 -42.18 -16.21 16.43
C ASN A 435 -43.38 -15.51 15.77
N PRO A 436 -44.36 -16.26 15.22
CA PRO A 436 -45.53 -15.70 14.57
C PRO A 436 -46.56 -15.28 15.64
N HIS A 437 -47.15 -14.09 15.45
CA HIS A 437 -48.36 -13.62 16.13
C HIS A 437 -48.44 -13.78 17.66
N GLN A 438 -47.97 -12.78 18.39
CA GLN A 438 -48.60 -12.39 19.66
C GLN A 438 -48.89 -10.90 19.68
N ARG A 439 -50.18 -10.59 19.73
CA ARG A 439 -50.75 -9.26 19.95
C ARG A 439 -50.18 -8.67 21.24
N SER A 440 -49.57 -7.50 21.17
CA SER A 440 -49.31 -6.70 22.37
C SER A 440 -50.63 -6.05 22.83
N PRO A 441 -50.95 -6.05 24.14
CA PRO A 441 -52.10 -5.37 24.68
C PRO A 441 -51.86 -3.86 24.78
N ALA A 442 -52.98 -3.15 24.78
CA ALA A 442 -53.12 -1.71 24.72
C ALA A 442 -52.29 -0.93 25.77
N ARG A 443 -51.75 0.21 25.34
CA ARG A 443 -51.29 1.29 26.22
C ARG A 443 -52.40 2.35 26.27
N PRO A 444 -52.86 2.78 27.46
CA PRO A 444 -54.00 3.69 27.57
C PRO A 444 -53.64 5.12 27.16
N GLU A 445 -54.62 5.76 26.52
CA GLU A 445 -54.65 7.17 26.15
C GLU A 445 -54.68 8.09 27.37
N SER A 446 -53.99 9.23 27.27
CA SER A 446 -54.47 10.47 27.89
C SER A 446 -53.92 11.70 27.16
N GLY A 447 -54.82 12.52 26.61
CA GLY A 447 -54.66 13.98 26.64
C GLY A 447 -54.37 14.73 25.34
N ARG A 448 -55.40 14.88 24.49
CA ARG A 448 -55.80 16.08 23.72
C ARG A 448 -54.78 17.24 23.54
N ASN A 449 -54.53 17.65 22.29
CA ASN A 449 -55.23 18.80 21.70
C ASN A 449 -55.05 18.93 20.17
N LYS A 450 -56.13 19.39 19.52
CA LYS A 450 -56.37 19.58 18.07
C LYS A 450 -55.61 20.80 17.53
N PHE A 451 -55.27 20.82 16.24
CA PHE A 451 -55.81 21.79 15.26
C PHE A 451 -55.41 21.47 13.79
N ASN A 452 -56.37 21.74 12.90
CA ASN A 452 -56.47 21.62 11.43
C ASN A 452 -55.16 21.82 10.61
N GLY A 453 -54.95 21.25 9.42
CA GLY A 453 -55.84 20.63 8.45
C GLY A 453 -55.52 21.20 7.05
N LYS A 454 -55.22 20.33 6.07
CA LYS A 454 -55.70 20.38 4.66
C LYS A 454 -54.93 19.40 3.78
N SER A 455 -55.71 18.53 3.13
CA SER A 455 -55.34 17.62 2.07
C SER A 455 -54.89 18.34 0.79
N LYS A 456 -54.01 17.73 0.00
CA LYS A 456 -54.33 17.43 -1.40
C LYS A 456 -53.44 16.31 -1.97
N ARG A 457 -54.11 15.55 -2.83
CA ARG A 457 -53.77 14.28 -3.49
C ARG A 457 -52.83 14.47 -4.69
N ARG A 458 -52.13 13.35 -4.98
CA ARG A 458 -51.83 12.72 -6.29
C ARG A 458 -50.88 13.43 -7.26
N GLY A 459 -49.94 12.64 -7.77
CA GLY A 459 -49.28 12.86 -9.06
C GLY A 459 -48.04 11.99 -9.23
N ARG A 460 -48.24 10.74 -9.66
CA ARG A 460 -47.20 9.81 -10.14
C ARG A 460 -46.99 10.10 -11.63
N ASN A 461 -45.75 10.24 -12.09
CA ASN A 461 -45.37 9.88 -13.47
C ASN A 461 -43.86 9.71 -13.61
N ASP A 462 -43.51 8.70 -14.39
CA ASP A 462 -42.17 8.20 -14.68
C ASP A 462 -41.50 8.92 -15.86
N ASN A 463 -40.17 8.77 -15.92
CA ASN A 463 -39.24 8.82 -17.06
C ASN A 463 -39.09 10.10 -17.91
N SER A 464 -37.86 10.60 -17.97
CA SER A 464 -37.10 10.74 -19.23
C SER A 464 -35.64 11.16 -18.99
N GLN A 465 -34.78 10.67 -19.88
CA GLN A 465 -33.35 10.93 -20.02
C GLN A 465 -33.07 12.42 -20.28
N SER A 466 -31.89 12.91 -19.85
CA SER A 466 -30.92 13.72 -20.64
C SER A 466 -29.94 14.48 -19.71
N ALA A 467 -28.64 14.32 -19.95
CA ALA A 467 -27.60 15.32 -19.64
C ALA A 467 -27.57 16.37 -20.79
N PRO A 468 -26.76 17.47 -20.79
CA PRO A 468 -25.74 17.93 -19.84
C PRO A 468 -25.84 19.44 -19.49
N GLY A 469 -24.92 19.96 -18.66
CA GLY A 469 -24.49 21.36 -18.73
C GLY A 469 -24.67 22.23 -17.47
N GLU A 470 -23.52 22.62 -16.92
CA GLU A 470 -23.20 23.90 -16.26
C GLU A 470 -23.98 24.39 -15.03
N GLY A 471 -23.23 24.44 -13.92
CA GLY A 471 -23.19 25.58 -13.01
C GLY A 471 -24.35 25.73 -12.04
N TRP A 472 -24.04 25.65 -10.74
CA TRP A 472 -24.35 26.72 -9.78
C TRP A 472 -23.75 26.39 -8.41
N GLN A 473 -22.93 27.31 -7.93
CA GLN A 473 -22.49 27.39 -6.54
C GLN A 473 -23.70 27.55 -5.61
N LYS A 474 -23.70 26.83 -4.48
CA LYS A 474 -24.18 27.36 -3.19
C LYS A 474 -23.65 26.55 -2.01
N ASN A 475 -22.83 27.24 -1.21
CA ASN A 475 -22.47 26.91 0.16
C ASN A 475 -23.70 26.55 1.01
N LYS A 476 -23.61 25.47 1.78
CA LYS A 476 -24.13 25.40 3.15
C LYS A 476 -23.21 24.55 4.02
N GLY A 477 -22.73 25.16 5.10
CA GLY A 477 -21.83 24.56 6.06
C GLY A 477 -22.44 23.41 6.85
N GLY A 478 -21.59 22.43 7.18
CA GLY A 478 -21.87 21.35 8.11
C GLY A 478 -20.64 21.16 9.00
N LYS A 479 -20.86 21.32 10.31
CA LYS A 479 -19.87 21.24 11.38
C LYS A 479 -19.06 19.94 11.34
N GLY A 480 -17.76 20.08 11.60
CA GLY A 480 -16.79 19.00 11.52
C GLY A 480 -16.94 17.91 12.58
N LYS A 481 -16.47 16.73 12.19
CA LYS A 481 -15.77 15.79 13.07
C LYS A 481 -14.43 15.49 12.41
N LYS A 482 -13.38 16.15 12.89
CA LYS A 482 -11.99 15.76 12.61
C LYS A 482 -11.80 14.35 13.17
N ARG A 483 -11.56 13.37 12.30
CA ARG A 483 -11.03 12.06 12.69
C ARG A 483 -9.54 12.03 12.34
N ASN A 484 -8.79 11.53 13.32
CA ASN A 484 -7.35 11.42 13.35
C ASN A 484 -6.78 10.82 12.06
N GLY A 485 -5.70 11.43 11.56
CA GLY A 485 -4.88 10.90 10.50
C GLY A 485 -4.38 9.51 10.88
N SER A 486 -4.74 8.51 10.08
CA SER A 486 -4.07 7.23 10.09
C SER A 486 -2.64 7.45 9.60
N ARG A 487 -1.67 7.15 10.47
CA ARG A 487 -0.34 6.76 10.02
C ARG A 487 -0.52 5.41 9.31
N HIS A 488 -0.86 5.43 8.03
CA HIS A 488 -0.54 4.31 7.16
C HIS A 488 0.97 4.34 6.99
N ARG A 489 1.66 3.46 7.71
CA ARG A 489 2.95 2.98 7.25
C ARG A 489 2.64 2.20 5.97
N ASP A 490 3.30 2.57 4.88
CA ASP A 490 3.47 1.66 3.75
C ASP A 490 4.16 0.41 4.34
N TRP A 491 3.42 -0.68 4.41
CA TRP A 491 3.94 -2.02 4.62
C TRP A 491 3.44 -2.86 3.47
#